data_AF-A0A0Q4PKT2-F1
#
_entry.id   AF-A0A0Q4PKT2-F1
#
_cell.length_a   1.000
_cell.length_b   1.000
_cell.length_c   1.000
_cell.angle_alpha   90.00
_cell.angle_beta   90.00
_cell.angle_gamma   90.00
#
_symmetry.space_group_name_H-M   'P 1'
#
loop_
_entity.id
_entity.type
_entity.pdbx_description
1 polymer ?
#
loop_
_entity_poly.entity_id
_entity_poly.type
_entity_poly.pdbx_seq_one_letter_code
_entity_poly.pdbx_strand_id
1 'polypeptide(L)'
;MARYIRVSPDHIPLGQTALLLFVHQNELCAGALEHRADGRLDRRVPEDPSPHDLVLGICRLMADLPDDADLLVVMEPLAYWPASFPKLHQKANR
;
A
#
# COMPACT_ATOMS: atom_id res chain seq x y z
N MET A 1 -5.07 0.32 -17.37
CA MET A 1 -4.19 1.19 -16.57
C MET A 1 -4.39 0.82 -15.12
N ALA A 2 -3.33 0.38 -14.46
CA ALA A 2 -3.33 0.15 -13.02
C ALA A 2 -3.79 1.41 -12.26
N ARG A 3 -4.74 1.25 -11.34
CA ARG A 3 -5.20 2.34 -10.45
C ARG A 3 -4.69 2.10 -9.04
N TYR A 4 -4.66 3.18 -8.27
CA TYR A 4 -4.42 3.12 -6.82
C TYR A 4 -5.76 3.02 -6.11
N ILE A 5 -5.99 1.95 -5.36
CA ILE A 5 -7.27 1.68 -4.69
C ILE A 5 -7.07 1.66 -3.18
N ARG A 6 -7.70 2.61 -2.49
CA ARG A 6 -7.75 2.62 -1.03
C ARG A 6 -8.62 1.47 -0.53
N VAL A 7 -8.07 0.68 0.38
CA VAL A 7 -8.76 -0.41 1.07
C VAL A 7 -8.46 -0.39 2.57
N SER A 8 -9.32 -1.04 3.36
CA SER A 8 -8.98 -1.45 4.73
C SER A 8 -8.11 -2.71 4.69
N PRO A 9 -7.34 -3.00 5.75
CA PRO A 9 -6.55 -4.23 5.83
C PRO A 9 -7.36 -5.51 5.54
N ASP A 10 -8.58 -5.59 6.07
CA ASP A 10 -9.47 -6.77 5.91
C ASP A 10 -10.00 -6.95 4.48
N HIS A 11 -9.82 -5.95 3.61
CA HIS A 11 -10.24 -5.99 2.21
C HIS A 11 -9.12 -6.34 1.23
N ILE A 12 -7.90 -6.59 1.74
CA ILE A 12 -6.81 -7.18 0.95
C ILE A 12 -7.17 -8.65 0.68
N PRO A 13 -7.19 -9.13 -0.57
CA PRO A 13 -7.44 -10.54 -0.84
C PRO A 13 -6.34 -11.45 -0.26
N LEU A 14 -6.71 -12.68 0.12
CA LEU A 14 -5.75 -13.68 0.60
C LEU A 14 -4.63 -13.92 -0.42
N GLY A 15 -3.40 -13.99 0.07
CA GLY A 15 -2.19 -14.15 -0.73
C GLY A 15 -1.72 -12.86 -1.44
N GLN A 16 -2.40 -11.72 -1.25
CA GLN A 16 -2.01 -10.46 -1.88
C GLN A 16 -1.31 -9.51 -0.92
N THR A 17 -0.57 -8.58 -1.51
CA THR A 17 0.13 -7.51 -0.80
C THR A 17 -0.42 -6.16 -1.22
N ALA A 18 -0.62 -5.27 -0.24
CA ALA A 18 -0.97 -3.88 -0.46
C ALA A 18 0.21 -2.96 -0.09
N LEU A 19 0.26 -1.80 -0.72
CA LEU A 19 1.09 -0.69 -0.27
C LEU A 19 0.57 -0.21 1.10
N LEU A 20 1.45 -0.14 2.09
CA LEU A 20 1.15 0.40 3.40
C LEU A 20 1.76 1.80 3.53
N LEU A 21 0.93 2.80 3.77
CA LEU A 21 1.37 4.15 4.12
C LEU A 21 1.22 4.40 5.61
N PHE A 22 2.26 4.93 6.23
CA PHE A 22 2.31 5.22 7.66
C PHE A 22 3.19 6.44 7.94
N VAL A 23 3.05 7.03 9.12
CA VAL A 23 3.91 8.14 9.55
C VAL A 23 4.98 7.62 10.50
N HIS A 24 6.24 7.91 10.20
CA HIS A 24 7.39 7.66 11.07
C HIS A 24 8.18 8.95 11.22
N GLN A 25 8.52 9.32 12.46
CA GLN A 25 9.25 10.57 12.76
C GLN A 25 8.64 11.82 12.09
N ASN A 26 7.30 11.89 12.04
CA ASN A 26 6.54 12.99 11.42
C ASN A 26 6.64 13.07 9.88
N GLU A 27 7.16 12.02 9.22
CA GLU A 27 7.28 11.91 7.77
C GLU A 27 6.45 10.73 7.22
N LEU A 28 5.95 10.87 6.00
CA LEU A 28 5.18 9.83 5.32
C LEU A 28 6.13 8.76 4.76
N CYS A 29 6.00 7.53 5.26
CA CYS A 29 6.80 6.39 4.85
C CYS A 29 5.93 5.32 4.17
N ALA A 30 6.60 4.40 3.46
CA ALA A 30 5.96 3.28 2.79
C ALA A 30 6.51 1.93 3.25
N GLY A 31 5.64 0.94 3.22
CA GLY A 31 5.98 -0.47 3.37
C GLY A 31 4.97 -1.32 2.62
N ALA A 32 4.89 -2.59 3.02
CA ALA A 32 3.95 -3.55 2.48
C ALA A 32 3.11 -4.17 3.61
N LEU A 33 1.84 -4.42 3.31
CA LEU A 33 0.95 -5.21 4.15
C LEU A 33 0.50 -6.43 3.36
N GLU A 34 0.94 -7.62 3.75
CA GLU A 34 0.60 -8.88 3.12
C GLU A 34 -0.55 -9.54 3.87
N HIS A 35 -1.58 -9.96 3.15
CA HIS A 35 -2.57 -10.89 3.69
C HIS A 35 -2.13 -12.31 3.36
N ARG A 36 -1.51 -12.98 4.33
CA ARG A 36 -0.97 -14.33 4.15
C ARG A 36 -2.08 -15.34 3.88
N ALA A 37 -1.71 -16.47 3.26
CA ALA A 37 -2.65 -17.56 2.95
C ALA A 37 -3.28 -18.21 4.20
N ASP A 38 -2.67 -18.04 5.38
CA ASP A 38 -3.21 -18.48 6.67
C ASP A 38 -4.20 -17.49 7.30
N GLY A 39 -4.53 -16.39 6.61
CA GLY A 39 -5.44 -15.34 7.07
C GLY A 39 -4.81 -14.29 7.98
N ARG A 40 -3.49 -14.35 8.24
CA ARG A 40 -2.80 -13.34 9.03
C ARG A 40 -2.39 -12.15 8.17
N LEU A 41 -2.46 -10.96 8.76
CA LEU A 41 -1.89 -9.75 8.18
C LEU A 41 -0.44 -9.59 8.66
N ASP A 42 0.50 -9.49 7.72
CA ASP A 42 1.92 -9.35 7.97
C ASP A 42 2.43 -7.98 7.49
N ARG A 43 2.96 -7.20 8.44
CA ARG A 43 3.45 -5.85 8.19
C ARG A 43 4.94 -5.92 7.87
N ARG A 44 5.29 -5.65 6.61
CA ARG A 44 6.67 -5.65 6.11
C ARG A 44 7.12 -4.21 5.89
N VAL A 45 7.79 -3.67 6.89
CA VAL A 45 8.39 -2.32 6.85
C VAL A 45 9.91 -2.42 7.05
N PRO A 46 10.69 -1.51 6.44
CA PRO A 46 12.12 -1.40 6.73
C PRO A 46 12.38 -1.13 8.22
N GLU A 47 13.56 -1.52 8.72
CA GLU A 47 13.99 -1.20 10.08
C GLU A 47 14.19 0.31 10.29
N ASP A 48 14.63 1.02 9.25
CA ASP A 48 14.76 2.48 9.20
C ASP A 48 13.93 3.05 8.04
N PRO A 49 12.62 3.29 8.24
CA PRO A 49 11.74 3.78 7.19
C PRO A 49 12.08 5.19 6.76
N SER A 50 12.27 5.41 5.46
CA SER A 50 12.49 6.74 4.88
C SER A 50 11.34 7.16 3.96
N PRO A 51 10.98 8.46 3.91
CA PRO A 51 10.06 8.97 2.88
C PRO A 51 10.58 8.77 1.45
N HIS A 52 11.90 8.67 1.26
CA HIS A 52 12.51 8.42 -0.04
C HIS A 52 12.17 7.02 -0.60
N ASP A 53 11.78 6.09 0.26
CA ASP A 53 11.41 4.73 -0.13
C ASP A 53 9.99 4.65 -0.69
N LEU A 54 9.19 5.71 -0.63
CA LEU A 54 7.79 5.69 -1.09
C LEU A 54 7.68 5.30 -2.56
N VAL A 55 8.41 5.98 -3.44
CA VAL A 55 8.37 5.73 -4.87
C VAL A 55 8.94 4.34 -5.18
N LEU A 56 10.06 3.97 -4.54
CA LEU A 56 10.69 2.67 -4.74
C LEU A 56 9.80 1.51 -4.26
N GLY A 57 9.11 1.68 -3.14
CA GLY A 57 8.16 0.71 -2.60
C GLY A 57 6.98 0.49 -3.55
N ILE A 58 6.45 1.57 -4.13
CA ILE A 58 5.39 1.49 -5.15
C ILE A 58 5.90 0.77 -6.40
N CYS A 59 7.07 1.14 -6.92
CA CYS A 59 7.66 0.49 -8.10
C CYS A 59 7.89 -1.01 -7.88
N ARG A 60 8.38 -1.42 -6.71
CA ARG A 60 8.59 -2.83 -6.37
C ARG A 60 7.26 -3.59 -6.33
N LEU A 61 6.26 -3.06 -5.65
CA LEU A 61 4.95 -3.72 -5.58
C LEU A 61 4.28 -3.81 -6.96
N MET A 62 4.40 -2.77 -7.78
CA MET A 62 3.86 -2.81 -9.14
C MET A 62 4.61 -3.77 -10.07
N ALA A 63 5.91 -3.99 -9.87
CA ALA A 63 6.68 -4.92 -10.69
C ALA A 63 6.23 -6.39 -10.53
N ASP A 64 5.66 -6.73 -9.37
CA ASP A 64 5.13 -8.06 -9.08
C ASP A 64 3.65 -8.21 -9.48
N LEU A 65 3.01 -7.14 -9.95
CA LEU A 65 1.60 -7.14 -10.35
C LEU A 65 1.44 -7.34 -11.87
N PRO A 66 0.36 -8.00 -12.32
CA PRO A 66 -0.02 -7.99 -13.73
C PRO A 66 -0.26 -6.57 -14.26
N ASP A 67 -0.01 -6.33 -15.55
CA ASP A 67 -0.10 -5.01 -16.20
C ASP A 67 -1.47 -4.30 -16.05
N ASP A 68 -2.53 -5.07 -15.83
CA ASP A 68 -3.91 -4.61 -15.65
C ASP A 68 -4.38 -4.60 -14.18
N ALA A 69 -3.55 -5.06 -13.24
CA ALA A 69 -3.90 -5.12 -11.84
C ALA A 69 -3.84 -3.74 -11.18
N ASP A 70 -4.78 -3.51 -10.26
CA ASP A 70 -4.81 -2.32 -9.43
C ASP A 70 -3.86 -2.48 -8.22
N LEU A 71 -3.14 -1.42 -7.84
CA LEU A 71 -2.36 -1.39 -6.61
C LEU A 71 -3.26 -1.05 -5.42
N LEU A 72 -3.38 -1.98 -4.48
CA LEU A 72 -4.11 -1.77 -3.24
C LEU A 72 -3.27 -0.89 -2.30
N VAL A 73 -3.93 0.06 -1.64
CA VAL A 73 -3.30 1.01 -0.72
C VAL A 73 -4.04 1.00 0.62
N VAL A 74 -3.30 0.71 1.69
CA VAL A 74 -3.74 0.84 3.07
C VAL A 74 -3.05 2.05 3.68
N MET A 75 -3.81 2.87 4.39
CA MET A 75 -3.29 4.05 5.09
C MET A 75 -3.53 3.88 6.59
N GLU A 76 -2.45 3.86 7.37
CA GLU A 76 -2.49 3.94 8.83
C GLU A 76 -3.00 5.33 9.29
N PRO A 77 -3.37 5.49 10.57
CA PRO A 77 -3.72 6.78 11.11
C PRO A 77 -2.63 7.83 10.82
N LEU A 78 -3.06 9.06 10.53
CA LEU A 78 -2.20 10.22 10.18
C LEU A 78 -1.47 10.12 8.84
N ALA A 79 -1.44 8.96 8.18
CA ALA A 79 -0.93 8.86 6.81
C ALA A 79 -1.85 9.59 5.83
N TYR A 80 -1.27 10.04 4.73
CA TYR A 80 -1.99 10.74 3.67
C TYR A 80 -1.51 10.28 2.29
N TRP A 81 -2.37 10.45 1.29
CA TRP A 81 -2.00 10.24 -0.10
C TRP A 81 -1.39 11.53 -0.67
N PRO A 82 -0.15 11.52 -1.20
CA PRO A 82 0.47 12.73 -1.73
C PRO A 82 -0.32 13.31 -2.91
N ALA A 83 -0.52 14.63 -2.93
CA ALA A 83 -1.27 15.31 -3.99
C ALA A 83 -0.58 15.24 -5.37
N SER A 84 0.74 15.01 -5.40
CA SER A 84 1.52 14.83 -6.63
C SER A 84 1.33 13.46 -7.28
N PHE A 85 0.70 12.51 -6.60
CA PHE A 85 0.47 11.16 -7.11
C PHE A 85 -0.85 11.09 -7.89
N PRO A 86 -1.00 10.10 -8.79
CA PRO A 86 -2.28 9.86 -9.46
C PRO A 86 -3.42 9.68 -8.45
N LYS A 87 -4.65 9.92 -8.91
CA LYS A 87 -5.83 9.89 -8.05
C LYS A 87 -5.96 8.57 -7.30
N LEU A 88 -6.07 8.64 -5.98
CA LEU A 88 -6.44 7.50 -5.15
C LEU A 88 -7.96 7.28 -5.26
N HIS A 89 -8.34 6.12 -5.76
CA HIS A 89 -9.74 5.70 -5.83
C HIS A 89 -10.14 4.99 -4.52
N GLN A 90 -11.42 5.00 -4.18
CA GLN A 90 -11.94 4.18 -3.09
C GLN A 90 -12.55 2.91 -3.68
N LYS A 91 -12.35 1.76 -3.03
CA LYS A 91 -13.08 0.54 -3.37
C LYS A 91 -14.57 0.81 -3.13
N ALA A 92 -15.39 0.69 -4.16
CA ALA A 92 -16.84 0.82 -4.00
C ALA A 92 -17.33 -0.32 -3.09
N ASN A 93 -18.02 0.02 -2.00
CA ASN A 93 -18.73 -0.97 -1.19
C ASN A 93 -19.86 -1.55 -2.07
N ARG A 94 -19.69 -2.77 -2.58
CA ARG A 94 -20.76 -3.59 -3.14
C ARG A 94 -20.87 -4.86 -2.32
#